data_AF-A0A7K9Z2D3-F1
#
_entry.id   AF-A0A7K9Z2D3-F1
#
_cell.length_a   1.000
_cell.length_b   1.000
_cell.length_c   1.000
_cell.angle_alpha   90.00
_cell.angle_beta   90.00
_cell.angle_gamma   90.00
#
_symmetry.space_group_name_H-M   'P 1'
#
loop_
_entity.id
_entity.type
_entity.pdbx_description
1 polymer ?
#
loop_
_entity_poly.entity_id
_entity_poly.type
_entity_poly.pdbx_seq_one_letter_code
_entity_poly.pdbx_strand_id
1 'polypeptide(L)'
;SAELGLLPALAGLVPPPGGLAELGLGALPAALRDAVRGLVAELDALFGAMGLREECFAVGALSRVLAAELAGFPPARNRRRAAANRASVVFVDRTLDLAGAVGHHGDSLAEKILSVLPKLPGHKTDVMVNMVELTALQTPDEACCIIAPGCLAQPNNPAAKALWESFMNLKQKEAVMEARRHLVEAASRENLPIKMSMGEVTPEQLSSYVQLFKNNFKALESHCGLLQLVLAAVQTLKHPQISKWDNFLAFERLLLQTVGELEMPSVLNQLLPMIKSYSERMQDDYTCEDFFVLLVYMYSVVGEIKNGEELDKAEEEVKKALVKAICDEPELSPLLQKIT
;
A
#
# COMPACT_ATOMS: atom_id res chain seq x y z
N SER A 1 -3.73 -27.97 11.23
CA SER A 1 -3.81 -27.82 9.76
C SER A 1 -5.25 -27.64 9.34
N ALA A 2 -5.79 -26.44 9.53
CA ALA A 2 -7.08 -26.06 9.00
C ALA A 2 -6.82 -25.48 7.61
N GLU A 3 -7.31 -26.15 6.57
CA GLU A 3 -7.46 -25.53 5.26
C GLU A 3 -8.39 -24.33 5.44
N LEU A 4 -7.81 -23.12 5.38
CA LEU A 4 -8.59 -21.91 5.21
C LEU A 4 -9.34 -22.04 3.89
N GLY A 5 -10.58 -22.52 3.96
CA GLY A 5 -11.57 -22.52 2.88
C GLY A 5 -12.05 -21.10 2.54
N LEU A 6 -11.13 -20.14 2.49
CA LEU A 6 -11.35 -18.85 1.85
C LEU A 6 -11.35 -19.09 0.34
N LEU A 7 -12.55 -19.13 -0.23
CA LEU A 7 -12.88 -19.07 -1.66
C LEU A 7 -11.99 -19.95 -2.59
N PRO A 8 -12.54 -20.98 -3.26
CA PRO A 8 -11.78 -21.82 -4.21
C PRO A 8 -10.93 -21.06 -5.24
N ALA A 9 -11.30 -19.81 -5.56
CA ALA A 9 -10.56 -18.91 -6.44
C ALA A 9 -9.22 -18.40 -5.85
N LEU A 10 -9.10 -18.23 -4.52
CA LEU A 10 -7.86 -17.78 -3.86
C LEU A 10 -6.88 -18.94 -3.60
N ALA A 11 -7.41 -20.15 -3.37
CA ALA A 11 -6.61 -21.37 -3.23
C ALA A 11 -5.82 -21.72 -4.51
N GLY A 12 -6.27 -21.26 -5.69
CA GLY A 12 -5.55 -21.44 -6.95
C GLY A 12 -4.38 -20.47 -7.18
N LEU A 13 -4.30 -19.38 -6.42
CA LEU A 13 -3.29 -18.33 -6.55
C LEU A 13 -2.15 -18.47 -5.54
N VAL A 14 -2.39 -19.14 -4.42
CA VAL A 14 -1.41 -19.33 -3.35
C VAL A 14 -1.32 -20.81 -3.04
N PRO A 15 -0.15 -21.45 -3.23
CA PRO A 15 -0.01 -22.86 -2.94
C PRO A 15 -0.13 -23.10 -1.42
N PRO A 16 -0.70 -24.24 -0.98
CA PRO A 16 -1.11 -24.44 0.40
C PRO A 16 0.06 -24.37 1.39
N PRO A 17 -0.10 -23.68 2.54
CA PRO A 17 0.94 -23.61 3.57
C PRO A 17 1.08 -24.97 4.24
N GLY A 18 2.11 -25.73 3.87
CA GLY A 18 2.50 -26.96 4.58
C GLY A 18 2.92 -28.15 3.72
N GLY A 19 2.81 -28.11 2.40
CA GLY A 19 3.18 -29.25 1.52
C GLY A 19 4.35 -29.02 0.55
N LEU A 20 4.89 -27.80 0.46
CA LEU A 20 5.80 -27.38 -0.63
C LEU A 20 7.30 -27.50 -0.31
N ALA A 21 7.70 -28.31 0.68
CA ALA A 21 9.11 -28.43 1.02
C ALA A 21 9.96 -29.03 -0.14
N GLU A 22 9.34 -29.69 -1.13
CA GLU A 22 10.03 -30.40 -2.22
C GLU A 22 9.54 -30.04 -3.64
N LEU A 23 8.74 -28.99 -3.81
CA LEU A 23 8.23 -28.62 -5.13
C LEU A 23 9.25 -27.76 -5.88
N GLY A 24 9.97 -28.38 -6.82
CA GLY A 24 10.88 -27.68 -7.74
C GLY A 24 10.13 -26.86 -8.80
N LEU A 25 10.86 -26.07 -9.59
CA LEU A 25 10.28 -25.20 -10.63
C LEU A 25 9.27 -25.93 -11.54
N GLY A 26 9.52 -27.20 -11.85
CA GLY A 26 8.65 -28.03 -12.71
C GLY A 26 7.22 -28.24 -12.19
N ALA A 27 6.99 -28.10 -10.88
CA ALA A 27 5.67 -28.24 -10.28
C ALA A 27 4.80 -26.98 -10.39
N LEU A 28 5.39 -25.84 -10.78
CA LEU A 28 4.66 -24.58 -10.91
C LEU A 28 3.88 -24.51 -12.23
N PRO A 29 2.73 -23.81 -12.25
CA PRO A 29 2.02 -23.48 -13.49
C PRO A 29 2.94 -22.81 -14.52
N ALA A 30 2.68 -23.02 -15.82
CA ALA A 30 3.54 -22.52 -16.90
C ALA A 30 3.82 -21.00 -16.79
N ALA A 31 2.77 -20.20 -16.60
CA ALA A 31 2.91 -18.75 -16.44
C ALA A 31 3.81 -18.36 -15.26
N LEU A 32 3.71 -19.08 -14.13
CA LEU A 32 4.53 -18.81 -12.95
C LEU A 32 5.99 -19.25 -13.16
N ARG A 33 6.22 -20.35 -13.89
CA ARG A 33 7.58 -20.76 -14.29
C ARG A 33 8.27 -19.69 -15.12
N ASP A 34 7.56 -19.11 -16.08
CA ASP A 34 8.11 -18.07 -16.94
C ASP A 34 8.36 -16.77 -16.17
N ALA A 35 7.45 -16.40 -15.25
CA ALA A 35 7.66 -15.27 -14.35
C ALA A 35 8.89 -15.46 -13.43
N VAL A 36 9.08 -16.66 -12.87
CA VAL A 36 10.24 -17.01 -12.04
C VAL A 36 11.53 -16.88 -12.85
N ARG A 37 11.59 -17.40 -14.07
CA ARG A 37 12.76 -17.28 -14.95
C ARG A 37 13.06 -15.84 -15.33
N GLY A 38 12.02 -15.06 -15.65
CA GLY A 38 12.14 -13.63 -15.93
C GLY A 38 12.74 -12.88 -14.74
N LEU A 39 12.18 -13.10 -13.55
CA LEU A 39 12.67 -12.48 -12.31
C LEU A 39 14.13 -12.87 -12.00
N VAL A 40 14.51 -14.14 -12.19
CA VAL A 40 15.90 -14.60 -12.01
C VAL A 40 16.86 -13.87 -12.96
N ALA A 41 16.47 -13.68 -14.22
CA ALA A 41 17.28 -12.94 -15.19
C ALA A 41 17.39 -11.45 -14.83
N GLU A 42 16.31 -10.83 -14.36
CA GLU A 42 16.30 -9.43 -13.91
C GLU A 42 17.14 -9.23 -12.64
N LEU A 43 17.05 -10.15 -11.68
CA LEU A 43 17.89 -10.13 -10.47
C LEU A 43 19.37 -10.29 -10.82
N ASP A 44 19.70 -11.18 -11.75
CA ASP A 44 21.08 -11.32 -12.22
C ASP A 44 21.61 -10.03 -12.86
N ALA A 45 20.80 -9.38 -13.70
CA ALA A 45 21.14 -8.11 -14.32
C ALA A 45 21.35 -7.00 -13.27
N LEU A 46 20.45 -6.92 -12.27
CA LEU A 46 20.56 -5.98 -11.16
C LEU A 46 21.84 -6.21 -10.35
N PHE A 47 22.12 -7.46 -9.98
CA PHE A 47 23.34 -7.82 -9.25
C PHE A 47 24.59 -7.58 -10.08
N GLY A 48 24.51 -7.75 -11.41
CA GLY A 48 25.56 -7.38 -12.36
C GLY A 48 25.85 -5.88 -12.33
N ALA A 49 24.82 -5.04 -12.43
CA ALA A 49 24.96 -3.59 -12.38
C ALA A 49 25.57 -3.08 -11.06
N MET A 50 25.31 -3.78 -9.95
CA MET A 50 25.86 -3.47 -8.64
C MET A 50 27.21 -4.16 -8.34
N GLY A 51 27.69 -5.02 -9.24
CA GLY A 51 28.93 -5.79 -9.05
C GLY A 51 28.87 -6.75 -7.86
N LEU A 52 27.70 -7.30 -7.56
CA LEU A 52 27.44 -8.10 -6.37
C LEU A 52 27.77 -9.58 -6.57
N ARG A 53 28.27 -10.18 -5.49
CA ARG A 53 28.36 -11.60 -5.19
C ARG A 53 27.39 -11.87 -4.05
N GLU A 54 26.20 -12.31 -4.41
CA GLU A 54 25.10 -12.64 -3.52
C GLU A 54 25.29 -13.98 -2.80
N GLU A 55 24.88 -14.01 -1.53
CA GLU A 55 24.59 -15.20 -0.75
C GLU A 55 23.07 -15.24 -0.50
N CYS A 56 22.39 -16.27 -0.98
CA CYS A 56 20.93 -16.34 -0.97
C CYS A 56 20.42 -17.08 0.27
N PHE A 57 19.47 -16.45 0.96
CA PHE A 57 18.65 -17.03 2.03
C PHE A 57 17.20 -17.03 1.57
N ALA A 58 16.43 -18.06 1.90
CA ALA A 58 15.06 -18.17 1.44
C ALA A 58 14.14 -18.65 2.57
N VAL A 59 13.05 -17.93 2.78
CA VAL A 59 12.00 -18.26 3.74
C VAL A 59 10.68 -18.33 2.97
N GLY A 60 10.14 -19.54 2.82
CA GLY A 60 8.96 -19.81 2.01
C GLY A 60 9.26 -20.75 0.84
N ALA A 61 8.19 -21.30 0.26
CA ALA A 61 8.28 -22.28 -0.81
C ALA A 61 8.74 -21.66 -2.13
N LEU A 62 8.10 -20.57 -2.56
CA LEU A 62 8.41 -19.90 -3.82
C LEU A 62 9.80 -19.26 -3.75
N SER A 63 10.14 -18.67 -2.61
CA SER A 63 11.46 -18.13 -2.30
C SER A 63 12.57 -19.17 -2.44
N ARG A 64 12.35 -20.42 -1.98
CA ARG A 64 13.32 -21.50 -2.16
C ARG A 64 13.50 -21.88 -3.63
N VAL A 65 12.41 -21.91 -4.41
CA VAL A 65 12.48 -22.15 -5.86
C VAL A 65 13.27 -21.03 -6.54
N LEU A 66 12.96 -19.76 -6.26
CA LEU A 66 13.67 -18.60 -6.81
C LEU A 66 15.17 -18.63 -6.49
N ALA A 67 15.53 -18.88 -5.22
CA ALA A 67 16.93 -18.97 -4.80
C ALA A 67 17.66 -20.14 -5.49
N ALA A 68 17.01 -21.30 -5.63
CA ALA A 68 17.59 -22.46 -6.32
C ALA A 68 17.81 -22.18 -7.83
N GLU A 69 16.82 -21.57 -8.49
CA GLU A 69 16.92 -21.19 -9.90
C GLU A 69 18.04 -20.17 -10.13
N LEU A 70 18.13 -19.13 -9.30
CA LEU A 70 19.21 -18.15 -9.37
C LEU A 70 20.58 -18.79 -9.09
N ALA A 71 20.67 -19.71 -8.14
CA ALA A 71 21.91 -20.43 -7.84
C ALA A 71 22.38 -21.31 -9.01
N GLY A 72 21.43 -21.93 -9.73
CA GLY A 72 21.66 -22.73 -10.93
C GLY A 72 21.84 -21.92 -12.21
N PHE A 73 21.43 -20.65 -12.24
CA PHE A 73 21.45 -19.80 -13.42
C PHE A 73 22.89 -19.54 -13.91
N PRO A 74 23.29 -20.00 -15.12
CA PRO A 74 24.68 -19.91 -15.55
C PRO A 74 25.28 -18.50 -15.58
N PRO A 75 24.56 -17.45 -16.05
CA PRO A 75 25.04 -16.07 -15.98
C PRO A 75 25.36 -15.61 -14.55
N ALA A 76 24.45 -15.86 -13.59
CA ALA A 76 24.66 -15.55 -12.17
C ALA A 76 25.85 -16.29 -11.57
N ARG A 77 26.05 -17.55 -11.96
CA ARG A 77 27.18 -18.36 -11.50
C ARG A 77 28.52 -17.81 -11.98
N ASN A 78 28.58 -17.28 -13.21
CA ASN A 78 29.78 -16.65 -13.75
C ASN A 78 30.02 -15.28 -13.11
N ARG A 79 28.99 -14.45 -12.96
CA ARG A 79 29.05 -13.15 -12.30
C ARG A 79 29.59 -13.26 -10.87
N ARG A 80 29.07 -14.21 -10.06
CA ARG A 80 29.52 -14.42 -8.67
C ARG A 80 31.01 -14.74 -8.53
N ARG A 81 31.66 -15.30 -9.57
CA ARG A 81 33.12 -15.58 -9.56
C ARG A 81 33.94 -14.32 -9.78
N ALA A 82 33.42 -13.36 -10.55
CA ALA A 82 34.12 -12.13 -10.93
C ALA A 82 33.78 -10.93 -10.01
N ALA A 83 32.63 -10.97 -9.34
CA ALA A 83 32.15 -9.88 -8.49
C ALA A 83 32.99 -9.70 -7.20
N ALA A 84 33.28 -8.45 -6.86
CA ALA A 84 34.07 -8.08 -5.69
C ALA A 84 33.21 -7.77 -4.45
N ASN A 85 32.01 -7.23 -4.63
CA ASN A 85 31.15 -6.79 -3.54
C ASN A 85 30.32 -7.97 -3.03
N ARG A 86 30.37 -8.27 -1.74
CA ARG A 86 29.51 -9.32 -1.15
C ARG A 86 28.21 -8.72 -0.65
N ALA A 87 27.11 -9.42 -0.83
CA ALA A 87 25.81 -9.07 -0.26
C ALA A 87 25.02 -10.33 0.13
N SER A 88 24.21 -10.23 1.17
CA SER A 88 23.23 -11.25 1.51
C SER A 88 21.88 -10.86 0.91
N VAL A 89 21.22 -11.79 0.24
CA VAL A 89 19.89 -11.60 -0.35
C VAL A 89 18.93 -12.53 0.35
N VAL A 90 17.86 -11.98 0.93
CA VAL A 90 16.83 -12.74 1.63
C VAL A 90 15.56 -12.72 0.78
N PHE A 91 15.14 -13.89 0.30
CA PHE A 91 13.86 -14.11 -0.35
C PHE A 91 12.83 -14.51 0.70
N VAL A 92 11.71 -13.79 0.76
CA VAL A 92 10.63 -14.04 1.72
C VAL A 92 9.31 -14.13 0.97
N ASP A 93 8.57 -15.22 1.15
CA ASP A 93 7.23 -15.33 0.59
C ASP A 93 6.28 -14.40 1.36
N ARG A 94 5.56 -13.52 0.64
CA ARG A 94 4.58 -12.60 1.24
C ARG A 94 3.48 -13.34 2.01
N THR A 95 3.21 -14.59 1.67
CA THR A 95 2.24 -15.46 2.34
C THR A 95 2.60 -15.77 3.79
N LEU A 96 3.85 -15.51 4.21
CA LEU A 96 4.30 -15.67 5.60
C LEU A 96 3.90 -14.49 6.49
N ASP A 97 3.54 -13.36 5.89
CA ASP A 97 3.06 -12.18 6.61
C ASP A 97 1.96 -11.54 5.75
N LEU A 98 0.74 -12.03 5.84
CA LEU A 98 -0.38 -11.36 5.14
C LEU A 98 -0.86 -10.14 5.93
N ALA A 99 -0.80 -10.17 7.26
CA ALA A 99 -1.19 -9.06 8.13
C ALA A 99 -0.48 -7.76 7.76
N GLY A 100 0.85 -7.77 7.59
CA GLY A 100 1.59 -6.56 7.21
C GLY A 100 1.33 -6.06 5.78
N ALA A 101 0.64 -6.84 4.92
CA ALA A 101 0.29 -6.40 3.57
C ALA A 101 -1.08 -5.74 3.50
N VAL A 102 -1.98 -6.10 4.42
CA VAL A 102 -3.36 -5.59 4.47
C VAL A 102 -3.62 -4.69 5.67
N GLY A 103 -2.70 -4.63 6.62
CA GLY A 103 -2.79 -3.83 7.82
C GLY A 103 -2.49 -2.36 7.59
N HIS A 104 -3.11 -1.49 8.39
CA HIS A 104 -3.01 -0.03 8.37
C HIS A 104 -1.99 0.47 9.41
N HIS A 105 -0.95 -0.34 9.69
CA HIS A 105 -0.12 -0.19 10.88
C HIS A 105 0.81 1.01 10.87
N GLY A 106 1.15 1.57 9.70
CA GLY A 106 1.95 2.78 9.66
C GLY A 106 1.05 4.02 9.71
N ASP A 107 1.16 4.72 10.83
CA ASP A 107 0.56 6.05 11.03
C ASP A 107 1.40 7.16 10.34
N SER A 108 2.13 6.78 9.28
CA SER A 108 2.95 7.69 8.49
C SER A 108 2.10 8.40 7.45
N LEU A 109 2.45 9.64 7.13
CA LEU A 109 1.72 10.39 6.10
C LEU A 109 1.94 9.77 4.71
N ALA A 110 3.11 9.19 4.45
CA ALA A 110 3.41 8.52 3.18
C ALA A 110 2.48 7.34 2.91
N GLU A 111 2.16 6.54 3.93
CA GLU A 111 1.24 5.41 3.79
C GLU A 111 -0.16 5.89 3.42
N LYS A 112 -0.68 6.89 4.15
CA LYS A 112 -1.98 7.51 3.85
C LYS A 112 -2.02 8.07 2.42
N ILE A 113 -0.96 8.76 1.99
CA ILE A 113 -0.86 9.29 0.61
C ILE A 113 -0.94 8.16 -0.42
N LEU A 114 -0.15 7.09 -0.24
CA LEU A 114 -0.05 5.98 -1.20
C LEU A 114 -1.31 5.11 -1.27
N SER A 115 -2.08 5.07 -0.18
CA SER A 115 -3.35 4.35 -0.07
C SER A 115 -4.53 5.14 -0.63
N VAL A 116 -4.54 6.46 -0.45
CA VAL A 116 -5.69 7.32 -0.79
C VAL A 116 -5.62 7.89 -2.20
N LEU A 117 -4.44 8.35 -2.64
CA LEU A 117 -4.33 9.02 -3.93
C LEU A 117 -4.33 8.02 -5.11
N PRO A 118 -4.90 8.40 -6.26
CA PRO A 118 -4.94 7.54 -7.45
C PRO A 118 -3.52 7.24 -7.96
N LYS A 119 -3.31 6.07 -8.55
CA LYS A 119 -2.00 5.71 -9.12
C LYS A 119 -1.65 6.61 -10.29
N LEU A 120 -0.37 6.98 -10.38
CA LEU A 120 0.15 7.72 -11.53
C LEU A 120 0.08 6.82 -12.78
N PRO A 121 -0.52 7.25 -13.91
CA PRO A 121 -0.69 6.40 -15.08
C PRO A 121 0.64 5.82 -15.58
N GLY A 122 0.69 4.49 -15.74
CA GLY A 122 1.89 3.75 -16.13
C GLY A 122 2.83 3.40 -14.98
N HIS A 123 2.56 3.85 -13.76
CA HIS A 123 3.35 3.54 -12.56
C HIS A 123 2.58 2.62 -11.60
N LYS A 124 3.34 1.86 -10.79
CA LYS A 124 2.78 0.96 -9.77
C LYS A 124 3.02 1.43 -8.34
N THR A 125 4.05 2.24 -8.13
CA THR A 125 4.54 2.65 -6.80
C THR A 125 4.40 4.14 -6.52
N ASP A 126 3.92 4.91 -7.50
CA ASP A 126 3.74 6.36 -7.39
C ASP A 126 2.26 6.71 -7.56
N VAL A 127 1.89 7.89 -7.09
CA VAL A 127 0.52 8.41 -7.15
C VAL A 127 0.47 9.69 -7.94
N MET A 128 -0.69 9.94 -8.53
CA MET A 128 -0.99 11.17 -9.23
C MET A 128 -1.32 12.25 -8.20
N VAL A 129 -0.56 13.33 -8.25
CA VAL A 129 -0.84 14.55 -7.48
C VAL A 129 -1.58 15.53 -8.39
N ASN A 130 -2.77 15.98 -7.98
CA ASN A 130 -3.49 16.99 -8.74
C ASN A 130 -2.76 18.35 -8.64
N MET A 131 -2.39 18.93 -9.79
CA MET A 131 -1.60 20.15 -9.86
C MET A 131 -2.43 21.42 -10.11
N VAL A 132 -3.77 21.31 -10.14
CA VAL A 132 -4.67 22.42 -10.52
C VAL A 132 -4.46 23.66 -9.66
N GLU A 133 -4.20 23.51 -8.36
CA GLU A 133 -4.00 24.62 -7.41
C GLU A 133 -2.83 25.54 -7.81
N LEU A 134 -1.87 25.03 -8.58
CA LEU A 134 -0.72 25.80 -9.09
C LEU A 134 -0.97 26.46 -10.45
N THR A 135 -2.17 26.30 -11.01
CA THR A 135 -2.52 26.82 -12.34
C THR A 135 -3.63 27.86 -12.24
N ALA A 136 -3.83 28.63 -13.31
CA ALA A 136 -4.99 29.53 -13.43
C ALA A 136 -6.32 28.79 -13.68
N LEU A 137 -6.29 27.48 -13.94
CA LEU A 137 -7.48 26.70 -14.25
C LEU A 137 -8.35 26.53 -13.01
N GLN A 138 -9.67 26.56 -13.21
CA GLN A 138 -10.65 26.18 -12.21
C GLN A 138 -11.47 25.04 -12.80
N THR A 139 -11.43 23.88 -12.16
CA THR A 139 -12.20 22.70 -12.57
C THR A 139 -12.66 21.94 -11.33
N PRO A 140 -13.91 21.44 -11.30
CA PRO A 140 -14.36 20.53 -10.27
C PRO A 140 -13.85 19.09 -10.49
N ASP A 141 -13.22 18.82 -11.63
CA ASP A 141 -12.69 17.49 -11.96
C ASP A 141 -11.39 17.19 -11.20
N GLU A 142 -11.46 16.29 -10.22
CA GLU A 142 -10.30 15.85 -9.43
C GLU A 142 -9.27 15.08 -10.26
N ALA A 143 -9.68 14.45 -11.37
CA ALA A 143 -8.80 13.72 -12.27
C ALA A 143 -8.20 14.60 -13.38
N CYS A 144 -8.67 15.85 -13.51
CA CYS A 144 -8.39 16.84 -14.56
C CYS A 144 -7.37 16.41 -15.62
N CYS A 145 -7.83 15.73 -16.67
CA CYS A 145 -6.99 15.21 -17.76
C CYS A 145 -6.28 16.29 -18.60
N ILE A 146 -6.57 17.57 -18.35
CA ILE A 146 -6.00 18.71 -19.07
C ILE A 146 -4.63 19.10 -18.49
N ILE A 147 -4.41 18.88 -17.19
CA ILE A 147 -3.18 19.23 -16.50
C ILE A 147 -2.36 17.96 -16.28
N ALA A 148 -1.07 18.00 -16.63
CA ALA A 148 -0.18 16.88 -16.34
C ALA A 148 -0.10 16.66 -14.81
N PRO A 149 -0.30 15.42 -14.33
CA PRO A 149 -0.24 15.15 -12.90
C PRO A 149 1.18 15.28 -12.35
N GLY A 150 1.28 15.63 -11.08
CA GLY A 150 2.51 15.53 -10.31
C GLY A 150 2.75 14.12 -9.79
N CYS A 151 3.90 13.91 -9.15
CA CYS A 151 4.37 12.65 -8.60
C CYS A 151 5.19 12.86 -7.29
N LEU A 152 5.35 11.78 -6.53
CA LEU A 152 6.10 11.81 -5.26
C LEU A 152 7.61 11.66 -5.46
N ALA A 153 8.04 10.99 -6.54
CA ALA A 153 9.46 10.74 -6.79
C ALA A 153 10.20 12.03 -7.20
N GLN A 154 10.99 12.59 -6.28
CA GLN A 154 11.75 13.83 -6.49
C GLN A 154 13.26 13.65 -6.26
N PRO A 155 13.96 12.78 -7.03
CA PRO A 155 15.33 12.35 -6.74
C PRO A 155 16.37 13.48 -6.83
N ASN A 156 16.10 14.51 -7.62
CA ASN A 156 17.04 15.62 -7.88
C ASN A 156 16.79 16.84 -7.00
N ASN A 157 15.81 16.80 -6.10
CA ASN A 157 15.48 17.92 -5.21
C ASN A 157 15.75 17.53 -3.74
N PRO A 158 16.85 18.01 -3.12
CA PRO A 158 17.21 17.66 -1.75
C PRO A 158 16.14 18.03 -0.72
N ALA A 159 15.44 19.15 -0.90
CA ALA A 159 14.39 19.59 0.02
C ALA A 159 13.15 18.69 -0.08
N ALA A 160 12.76 18.29 -1.29
CA ALA A 160 11.67 17.34 -1.50
C ALA A 160 12.04 15.95 -0.96
N LYS A 161 13.29 15.49 -1.17
CA LYS A 161 13.78 14.23 -0.62
C LYS A 161 13.69 14.20 0.91
N ALA A 162 14.18 15.25 1.58
CA ALA A 162 14.10 15.36 3.03
C ALA A 162 12.65 15.38 3.52
N LEU A 163 11.75 16.11 2.84
CA LEU A 163 10.33 16.10 3.19
C LEU A 163 9.70 14.72 3.01
N TRP A 164 10.02 14.02 1.92
CA TRP A 164 9.51 12.67 1.68
C TRP A 164 10.00 11.67 2.74
N GLU A 165 11.26 11.77 3.16
CA GLU A 165 11.80 11.01 4.29
C GLU A 165 11.03 11.33 5.59
N SER A 166 10.66 12.59 5.82
CA SER A 166 9.80 12.95 6.96
C SER A 166 8.40 12.35 6.85
N PHE A 167 7.80 12.30 5.65
CA PHE A 167 6.49 11.67 5.44
C PHE A 167 6.49 10.17 5.71
N MET A 168 7.62 9.50 5.45
CA MET A 168 7.79 8.07 5.70
C MET A 168 8.03 7.74 7.18
N ASN A 169 8.74 8.60 7.92
CA ASN A 169 9.24 8.27 9.25
C ASN A 169 8.49 8.96 10.41
N LEU A 170 7.80 10.07 10.15
CA LEU A 170 7.07 10.83 11.17
C LEU A 170 5.59 10.48 11.16
N LYS A 171 4.93 10.67 12.32
CA LYS A 171 3.48 10.61 12.41
C LYS A 171 2.84 11.74 11.61
N GLN A 172 1.61 11.55 11.14
CA GLN A 172 0.87 12.53 10.33
C GLN A 172 1.02 13.98 10.82
N LYS A 173 0.77 14.26 12.10
CA LYS A 173 0.83 15.63 12.65
C LYS A 173 2.22 16.26 12.54
N GLU A 174 3.27 15.49 12.82
CA GLU A 174 4.65 15.95 12.73
C GLU A 174 5.09 16.12 11.29
N ALA A 175 4.71 15.19 10.41
CA ALA A 175 4.98 15.26 8.98
C ALA A 175 4.33 16.50 8.34
N VAL A 176 3.10 16.85 8.75
CA VAL A 176 2.40 18.06 8.30
C VAL A 176 3.08 19.34 8.81
N MET A 177 3.61 19.34 10.03
CA MET A 177 4.41 20.47 10.52
C MET A 177 5.69 20.65 9.70
N GLU A 178 6.31 19.53 9.29
CA GLU A 178 7.51 19.55 8.45
C GLU A 178 7.22 20.04 7.02
N ALA A 179 6.08 19.63 6.45
CA ALA A 179 5.58 20.18 5.18
C ALA A 179 5.45 21.70 5.24
N ARG A 180 4.87 22.21 6.33
CA ARG A 180 4.75 23.65 6.56
C ARG A 180 6.13 24.31 6.68
N ARG A 181 7.06 23.74 7.46
CA ARG A 181 8.42 24.27 7.65
C ARG A 181 9.14 24.45 6.32
N HIS A 182 9.19 23.38 5.51
CA HIS A 182 9.82 23.42 4.20
C HIS A 182 9.17 24.43 3.25
N LEU A 183 7.83 24.49 3.23
CA LEU A 183 7.10 25.41 2.37
C LEU A 183 7.33 26.87 2.75
N VAL A 184 7.39 27.15 4.06
CA VAL A 184 7.73 28.46 4.60
C VAL A 184 9.14 28.88 4.19
N GLU A 185 10.12 27.98 4.34
CA GLU A 185 11.50 28.24 3.93
C GLU A 185 11.63 28.52 2.43
N ALA A 186 10.94 27.74 1.60
CA ALA A 186 10.88 27.98 0.15
C ALA A 186 10.25 29.35 -0.16
N ALA A 187 9.12 29.67 0.46
CA ALA A 187 8.44 30.95 0.24
C ALA A 187 9.29 32.15 0.67
N SER A 188 10.01 32.04 1.80
CA SER A 188 10.93 33.08 2.27
C SER A 188 12.11 33.28 1.33
N ARG A 189 12.70 32.21 0.77
CA ARG A 189 13.80 32.30 -0.21
C ARG A 189 13.39 33.04 -1.49
N GLU A 190 12.13 32.89 -1.88
CA GLU A 190 11.55 33.53 -3.07
C GLU A 190 10.93 34.91 -2.77
N ASN A 191 11.06 35.42 -1.54
CA ASN A 191 10.46 36.68 -1.06
C ASN A 191 8.93 36.76 -1.25
N LEU A 192 8.23 35.63 -1.12
CA LEU A 192 6.77 35.58 -1.23
C LEU A 192 6.10 36.10 0.06
N PRO A 193 4.90 36.71 -0.04
CA PRO A 193 4.22 37.33 1.09
C PRO A 193 3.55 36.30 2.01
N ILE A 194 4.36 35.53 2.74
CA ILE A 194 3.88 34.50 3.66
C ILE A 194 3.50 35.10 5.02
N LYS A 195 2.28 34.83 5.47
CA LYS A 195 1.80 35.20 6.81
C LYS A 195 1.95 34.00 7.74
N MET A 196 2.86 34.11 8.69
CA MET A 196 3.04 33.11 9.75
C MET A 196 1.86 33.17 10.73
N SER A 197 1.14 32.07 10.91
CA SER A 197 0.18 31.91 12.01
C SER A 197 0.75 30.96 13.08
N MET A 198 0.64 31.32 14.35
CA MET A 198 0.97 30.39 15.43
C MET A 198 -0.26 29.50 15.66
N GLY A 199 -0.13 28.18 15.49
CA GLY A 199 -1.26 27.26 15.65
C GLY A 199 -1.11 25.93 14.92
N GLU A 200 -2.16 25.11 15.03
CA GLU A 200 -2.29 23.85 14.32
C GLU A 200 -2.28 24.06 12.81
N VAL A 201 -1.60 23.15 12.10
CA VAL A 201 -1.41 23.24 10.66
C VAL A 201 -2.55 22.50 9.97
N THR A 202 -3.38 23.24 9.21
CA THR A 202 -4.50 22.65 8.46
C THR A 202 -4.16 22.48 6.98
N PRO A 203 -4.86 21.57 6.25
CA PRO A 203 -4.70 21.42 4.80
C PRO A 203 -4.98 22.72 4.04
N GLU A 204 -5.93 23.53 4.50
CA GLU A 204 -6.29 24.83 3.91
C GLU A 204 -5.14 25.83 4.05
N GLN A 205 -4.45 25.81 5.20
CA GLN A 205 -3.27 26.64 5.41
C GLN A 205 -2.16 26.26 4.43
N LEU A 206 -1.83 24.97 4.31
CA LEU A 206 -0.80 24.50 3.37
C LEU A 206 -1.15 24.89 1.93
N SER A 207 -2.40 24.68 1.52
CA SER A 207 -2.92 25.09 0.19
C SER A 207 -2.73 26.59 -0.03
N SER A 208 -3.06 27.44 0.95
CA SER A 208 -2.88 28.90 0.84
C SER A 208 -1.42 29.31 0.61
N TYR A 209 -0.46 28.59 1.20
CA TYR A 209 0.97 28.84 1.02
C TYR A 209 1.48 28.33 -0.33
N VAL A 210 1.01 27.17 -0.78
CA VAL A 210 1.31 26.62 -2.11
C VAL A 210 0.84 27.60 -3.21
N GLN A 211 -0.34 28.20 -3.05
CA GLN A 211 -0.89 29.16 -4.00
C GLN A 211 -0.06 30.44 -4.17
N LEU A 212 0.81 30.80 -3.20
CA LEU A 212 1.72 31.95 -3.34
C LEU A 212 2.69 31.77 -4.51
N PHE A 213 2.99 30.54 -4.91
CA PHE A 213 3.91 30.22 -5.99
C PHE A 213 3.26 30.31 -7.38
N LYS A 214 1.93 30.25 -7.49
CA LYS A 214 1.16 30.11 -8.74
C LYS A 214 1.55 31.07 -9.87
N ASN A 215 1.90 32.32 -9.55
CA ASN A 215 2.25 33.33 -10.55
C ASN A 215 3.77 33.57 -10.69
N ASN A 216 4.60 32.85 -9.92
CA ASN A 216 6.05 32.96 -9.96
C ASN A 216 6.64 31.68 -10.58
N PHE A 217 6.71 31.64 -11.92
CA PHE A 217 7.17 30.47 -12.67
C PHE A 217 8.57 30.00 -12.30
N LYS A 218 9.48 30.93 -11.98
CA LYS A 218 10.83 30.60 -11.53
C LYS A 218 10.82 29.87 -10.18
N ALA A 219 10.00 30.35 -9.24
CA ALA A 219 9.82 29.70 -7.95
C ALA A 219 9.11 28.34 -8.11
N LEU A 220 8.10 28.25 -8.99
CA LEU A 220 7.44 26.97 -9.30
C LEU A 220 8.44 25.94 -9.82
N GLU A 221 9.25 26.30 -10.82
CA GLU A 221 10.26 25.41 -11.38
C GLU A 221 11.28 24.98 -10.32
N SER A 222 11.76 25.92 -9.51
CA SER A 222 12.80 25.68 -8.50
C SER A 222 12.31 24.79 -7.34
N HIS A 223 11.02 24.89 -6.97
CA HIS A 223 10.44 24.20 -5.81
C HIS A 223 9.37 23.17 -6.20
N CYS A 224 9.26 22.81 -7.48
CA CYS A 224 8.17 21.98 -8.02
C CYS A 224 7.99 20.67 -7.25
N GLY A 225 9.08 19.96 -6.98
CA GLY A 225 9.03 18.69 -6.26
C GLY A 225 8.55 18.84 -4.82
N LEU A 226 8.94 19.92 -4.14
CA LEU A 226 8.44 20.22 -2.80
C LEU A 226 6.93 20.49 -2.83
N LEU A 227 6.48 21.33 -3.77
CA LEU A 227 5.08 21.70 -3.91
C LEU A 227 4.20 20.49 -4.24
N GLN A 228 4.69 19.55 -5.06
CA GLN A 228 4.01 18.29 -5.35
C GLN A 228 3.79 17.45 -4.09
N LEU A 229 4.81 17.29 -3.25
CA LEU A 229 4.67 16.55 -1.98
C LEU A 229 3.69 17.22 -1.02
N VAL A 230 3.75 18.55 -0.90
CA VAL A 230 2.79 19.29 -0.06
C VAL A 230 1.37 19.14 -0.60
N LEU A 231 1.16 19.25 -1.92
CA LEU A 231 -0.14 19.05 -2.53
C LEU A 231 -0.67 17.64 -2.32
N ALA A 232 0.18 16.62 -2.41
CA ALA A 232 -0.19 15.23 -2.11
C ALA A 232 -0.69 15.10 -0.67
N ALA A 233 0.00 15.71 0.30
CA ALA A 233 -0.43 15.75 1.69
C ALA A 233 -1.78 16.47 1.85
N VAL A 234 -1.96 17.64 1.24
CA VAL A 234 -3.21 18.41 1.30
C VAL A 234 -4.38 17.62 0.72
N GLN A 235 -4.20 17.00 -0.43
CA GLN A 235 -5.23 16.21 -1.10
C GLN A 235 -5.62 15.00 -0.25
N THR A 236 -4.63 14.29 0.29
CA THR A 236 -4.85 13.13 1.16
C THR A 236 -5.63 13.51 2.42
N LEU A 237 -5.28 14.62 3.08
CA LEU A 237 -5.93 15.06 4.31
C LEU A 237 -7.35 15.59 4.10
N LYS A 238 -7.68 16.05 2.88
CA LYS A 238 -9.03 16.48 2.49
C LYS A 238 -9.89 15.35 1.96
N HIS A 239 -9.29 14.20 1.65
CA HIS A 239 -10.00 13.12 0.97
C HIS A 239 -10.95 12.38 1.93
N PRO A 240 -12.20 12.07 1.51
CA PRO A 240 -13.16 11.38 2.37
C PRO A 240 -12.70 10.02 2.89
N GLN A 241 -11.86 9.29 2.13
CA GLN A 241 -11.36 7.97 2.57
C GLN A 241 -10.39 8.03 3.75
N ILE A 242 -9.89 9.21 4.15
CA ILE A 242 -8.96 9.31 5.28
C ILE A 242 -9.63 8.89 6.60
N SER A 243 -10.92 9.16 6.76
CA SER A 243 -11.71 8.74 7.93
C SER A 243 -11.86 7.22 7.97
N LYS A 244 -12.10 6.59 6.81
CA LYS A 244 -12.13 5.13 6.66
C LYS A 244 -10.81 4.51 7.08
N TRP A 245 -9.69 5.07 6.62
CA TRP A 245 -8.34 4.64 6.99
C TRP A 245 -8.14 4.67 8.52
N ASP A 246 -8.54 5.76 9.17
CA ASP A 246 -8.43 5.90 10.63
C ASP A 246 -9.33 4.89 11.37
N ASN A 247 -10.53 4.59 10.83
CA ASN A 247 -11.43 3.57 11.38
C ASN A 247 -10.85 2.15 11.25
N PHE A 248 -10.23 1.80 10.12
CA PHE A 248 -9.51 0.53 9.97
C PHE A 248 -8.39 0.41 11.00
N LEU A 249 -7.52 1.42 11.09
CA LEU A 249 -6.42 1.40 12.06
C LEU A 249 -6.92 1.29 13.51
N ALA A 250 -8.04 1.93 13.86
CA ALA A 250 -8.66 1.80 15.16
C ALA A 250 -9.19 0.37 15.42
N PHE A 251 -9.88 -0.22 14.44
CA PHE A 251 -10.36 -1.59 14.51
C PHE A 251 -9.21 -2.60 14.64
N GLU A 252 -8.15 -2.45 13.85
CA GLU A 252 -6.98 -3.31 13.90
C GLU A 252 -6.25 -3.24 15.24
N ARG A 253 -6.13 -2.04 15.82
CA ARG A 253 -5.55 -1.84 17.17
C ARG A 253 -6.42 -2.50 18.24
N LEU A 254 -7.74 -2.36 18.15
CA LEU A 254 -8.66 -3.03 19.06
C LEU A 254 -8.54 -4.55 18.94
N LEU A 255 -8.46 -5.07 17.72
CA LEU A 255 -8.25 -6.49 17.48
C LEU A 255 -6.95 -6.95 18.13
N LEU A 256 -5.82 -6.28 17.89
CA LEU A 256 -4.53 -6.65 18.47
C LEU A 256 -4.53 -6.62 20.01
N GLN A 257 -5.25 -5.68 20.62
CA GLN A 257 -5.40 -5.62 22.08
C GLN A 257 -6.20 -6.80 22.63
N THR A 258 -7.11 -7.36 21.82
CA THR A 258 -8.08 -8.35 22.24
C THR A 258 -7.82 -9.75 21.70
N VAL A 259 -6.84 -9.96 20.80
CA VAL A 259 -6.51 -11.27 20.20
C VAL A 259 -6.19 -12.37 21.23
N GLY A 260 -5.74 -12.01 22.43
CA GLY A 260 -5.52 -12.96 23.53
C GLY A 260 -6.77 -13.29 24.36
N GLU A 261 -7.84 -12.50 24.24
CA GLU A 261 -9.06 -12.58 25.08
C GLU A 261 -10.33 -12.91 24.27
N LEU A 262 -10.41 -12.45 23.03
CA LEU A 262 -11.54 -12.66 22.13
C LEU A 262 -11.27 -13.84 21.20
N GLU A 263 -12.17 -14.81 21.22
CA GLU A 263 -12.19 -15.88 20.23
C GLU A 263 -12.70 -15.34 18.89
N MET A 264 -12.19 -15.89 17.77
CA MET A 264 -12.58 -15.51 16.40
C MET A 264 -14.10 -15.36 16.19
N PRO A 265 -14.98 -16.24 16.73
CA PRO A 265 -16.43 -16.09 16.56
C PRO A 265 -16.95 -14.74 17.07
N SER A 266 -16.41 -14.23 18.19
CA SER A 266 -16.80 -12.93 18.75
C SER A 266 -16.46 -11.79 17.79
N VAL A 267 -15.27 -11.83 17.19
CA VAL A 267 -14.81 -10.80 16.25
C VAL A 267 -15.66 -10.83 14.96
N LEU A 268 -15.97 -12.02 14.44
CA LEU A 268 -16.85 -12.17 13.27
C LEU A 268 -18.26 -11.63 13.56
N ASN A 269 -18.80 -11.90 14.75
CA ASN A 269 -20.10 -11.38 15.17
C ASN A 269 -20.13 -9.85 15.32
N GLN A 270 -18.99 -9.22 15.66
CA GLN A 270 -18.86 -7.76 15.67
C GLN A 270 -18.84 -7.18 14.25
N LEU A 271 -18.26 -7.89 13.28
CA LEU A 271 -18.18 -7.48 11.88
C LEU A 271 -19.51 -7.62 11.14
N LEU A 272 -20.30 -8.66 11.47
CA LEU A 272 -21.59 -8.96 10.83
C LEU A 272 -22.54 -7.74 10.69
N PRO A 273 -22.82 -6.93 11.73
CA PRO A 273 -23.70 -5.76 11.60
C PRO A 273 -23.12 -4.62 10.77
N MET A 274 -21.82 -4.64 10.47
CA MET A 274 -21.18 -3.64 9.61
C MET A 274 -21.40 -3.95 8.12
N ILE A 275 -21.66 -5.21 7.77
CA ILE A 275 -21.91 -5.63 6.39
C ILE A 275 -23.31 -5.17 5.97
N LYS A 276 -23.37 -4.12 5.15
CA LYS A 276 -24.60 -3.53 4.64
C LYS A 276 -24.77 -3.78 3.15
N SER A 277 -26.02 -3.88 2.69
CA SER A 277 -26.33 -3.92 1.25
C SER A 277 -25.95 -2.60 0.57
N TYR A 278 -25.80 -2.60 -0.77
CA TYR A 278 -25.49 -1.38 -1.52
C TYR A 278 -26.49 -0.24 -1.24
N SER A 279 -27.79 -0.53 -1.20
CA SER A 279 -28.83 0.48 -0.96
C SER A 279 -28.81 1.09 0.45
N GLU A 280 -28.18 0.44 1.41
CA GLU A 280 -28.14 0.86 2.82
C GLU A 280 -26.81 1.53 3.20
N ARG A 281 -25.81 1.52 2.30
CA ARG A 281 -24.49 2.09 2.56
C ARG A 281 -24.46 3.60 2.39
N MET A 282 -23.88 4.26 3.38
CA MET A 282 -23.46 5.66 3.34
C MET A 282 -22.04 5.78 2.76
N GLN A 283 -21.61 6.99 2.41
CA GLN A 283 -20.29 7.24 1.82
C GLN A 283 -19.13 6.73 2.70
N ASP A 284 -19.30 6.78 4.02
CA ASP A 284 -18.30 6.36 5.01
C ASP A 284 -18.37 4.86 5.37
N ASP A 285 -19.38 4.13 4.87
CA ASP A 285 -19.51 2.70 5.13
C ASP A 285 -18.49 1.88 4.30
N TYR A 286 -18.15 0.70 4.82
CA TYR A 286 -17.23 -0.24 4.18
C TYR A 286 -17.82 -0.89 2.93
N THR A 287 -16.97 -1.12 1.94
CA THR A 287 -17.28 -1.89 0.73
C THR A 287 -17.08 -3.40 0.96
N CYS A 288 -17.51 -4.23 0.01
CA CYS A 288 -17.24 -5.66 0.07
C CYS A 288 -15.72 -5.95 0.04
N GLU A 289 -14.93 -5.17 -0.70
CA GLU A 289 -13.47 -5.32 -0.75
C GLU A 289 -12.82 -5.00 0.60
N ASP A 290 -13.28 -3.93 1.25
CA ASP A 290 -12.85 -3.53 2.60
C ASP A 290 -13.01 -4.68 3.60
N PHE A 291 -14.13 -5.40 3.54
CA PHE A 291 -14.35 -6.57 4.38
C PHE A 291 -13.41 -7.74 4.05
N PHE A 292 -13.08 -7.97 2.78
CA PHE A 292 -12.08 -8.98 2.43
C PHE A 292 -10.70 -8.63 2.99
N VAL A 293 -10.29 -7.37 2.91
CA VAL A 293 -9.03 -6.89 3.50
C VAL A 293 -9.02 -7.12 5.01
N LEU A 294 -10.10 -6.73 5.71
CA LEU A 294 -10.26 -6.97 7.14
C LEU A 294 -10.23 -8.44 7.53
N LEU A 295 -10.93 -9.30 6.78
CA LEU A 295 -10.95 -10.73 7.04
C LEU A 295 -9.55 -11.33 6.86
N VAL A 296 -8.85 -10.98 5.78
CA VAL A 296 -7.45 -11.41 5.59
C VAL A 296 -6.60 -10.96 6.77
N TYR A 297 -6.74 -9.71 7.22
CA TYR A 297 -6.01 -9.19 8.37
C TYR A 297 -6.31 -9.99 9.65
N MET A 298 -7.59 -10.16 9.97
CA MET A 298 -8.06 -10.85 11.17
C MET A 298 -7.51 -12.29 11.26
N TYR A 299 -7.71 -13.07 10.21
CA TYR A 299 -7.25 -14.45 10.16
C TYR A 299 -5.72 -14.56 10.15
N SER A 300 -5.02 -13.55 9.62
CA SER A 300 -3.56 -13.52 9.62
C SER A 300 -2.96 -13.24 10.99
N VAL A 301 -3.61 -12.40 11.80
CA VAL A 301 -3.12 -12.01 13.13
C VAL A 301 -3.46 -13.04 14.19
N VAL A 302 -4.64 -13.67 14.13
CA VAL A 302 -5.07 -14.63 15.17
C VAL A 302 -4.31 -15.96 15.09
N GLY A 303 -3.76 -16.31 13.92
CA GLY A 303 -2.87 -17.45 13.78
C GLY A 303 -3.59 -18.79 13.94
N GLU A 304 -3.33 -19.53 15.02
CA GLU A 304 -3.94 -20.85 15.25
C GLU A 304 -5.40 -20.72 15.71
N ILE A 305 -6.32 -20.88 14.77
CA ILE A 305 -7.75 -20.86 15.05
C ILE A 305 -8.20 -22.26 15.47
N LYS A 306 -8.87 -22.36 16.63
CA LYS A 306 -9.49 -23.60 17.08
C LYS A 306 -10.79 -23.80 16.32
N ASN A 307 -10.87 -24.90 15.58
CA ASN A 307 -12.11 -25.28 14.90
C ASN A 307 -13.18 -25.65 15.95
N GLY A 308 -14.42 -25.25 15.70
CA GLY A 308 -15.57 -25.53 16.56
C GLY A 308 -16.87 -25.06 15.92
N GLU A 309 -17.99 -25.63 16.37
CA GLU A 309 -19.33 -25.36 15.80
C GLU A 309 -19.71 -23.87 15.85
N GLU A 310 -19.26 -23.15 16.89
CA GLU A 310 -19.52 -21.70 17.03
C GLU A 310 -18.78 -20.87 15.98
N LEU A 311 -17.56 -21.27 15.62
CA LEU A 311 -16.79 -20.63 14.56
C LEU A 311 -17.42 -20.90 13.21
N ASP A 312 -17.77 -22.16 12.92
CA ASP A 312 -18.40 -22.53 11.65
C ASP A 312 -19.70 -21.75 11.46
N LYS A 313 -20.50 -21.60 12.52
CA LYS A 313 -21.73 -20.81 12.48
C LYS A 313 -21.46 -19.33 12.21
N ALA A 314 -20.52 -18.72 12.92
CA ALA A 314 -20.18 -17.31 12.74
C ALA A 314 -19.63 -17.03 11.33
N GLU A 315 -18.78 -17.91 10.80
CA GLU A 315 -18.29 -17.84 9.42
C GLU A 315 -19.43 -17.93 8.41
N GLU A 316 -20.37 -18.87 8.58
CA GLU A 316 -21.50 -19.01 7.66
C GLU A 316 -22.43 -17.79 7.68
N GLU A 317 -22.62 -17.14 8.83
CA GLU A 317 -23.39 -15.90 8.92
C GLU A 317 -22.71 -14.74 8.18
N VAL A 318 -21.40 -14.56 8.38
CA VAL A 318 -20.60 -13.54 7.66
C VAL A 318 -20.58 -13.82 6.16
N LYS A 319 -20.38 -15.07 5.74
CA LYS A 319 -20.42 -15.49 4.32
C LYS A 319 -21.77 -15.14 3.68
N LYS A 320 -22.89 -15.47 4.35
CA LYS A 320 -24.24 -15.14 3.85
C LYS A 320 -24.45 -13.64 3.70
N ALA A 321 -24.00 -12.85 4.68
CA ALA A 321 -24.08 -11.40 4.63
C ALA A 321 -23.27 -10.82 3.46
N LEU A 322 -22.03 -11.28 3.27
CA LEU A 322 -21.18 -10.84 2.16
C LEU A 322 -21.73 -11.26 0.80
N VAL A 323 -22.19 -12.50 0.64
CA VAL A 323 -22.81 -12.97 -0.61
C VAL A 323 -24.00 -12.10 -0.98
N LYS A 324 -24.87 -11.80 0.00
CA LYS A 324 -26.00 -10.90 -0.23
C LYS A 324 -25.53 -9.51 -0.66
N ALA A 325 -24.58 -8.92 0.07
CA ALA A 325 -24.06 -7.59 -0.24
C ALA A 325 -23.42 -7.51 -1.64
N ILE A 326 -22.68 -8.54 -2.04
CA ILE A 326 -22.05 -8.67 -3.36
C ILE A 326 -23.10 -8.82 -4.46
N CYS A 327 -24.14 -9.64 -4.25
CA CYS A 327 -25.23 -9.81 -5.21
C CYS A 327 -26.06 -8.53 -5.39
N ASP A 328 -26.10 -7.67 -4.37
CA ASP A 328 -26.80 -6.39 -4.40
C ASP A 328 -25.94 -5.26 -5.04
N GLU A 329 -24.67 -5.51 -5.40
CA GLU A 329 -23.81 -4.51 -6.05
C GLU A 329 -24.30 -4.23 -7.49
N PRO A 330 -24.45 -2.95 -7.89
CA PRO A 330 -24.86 -2.61 -9.25
C PRO A 330 -23.79 -2.96 -10.29
N GLU A 331 -22.51 -2.89 -9.91
CA GLU A 331 -21.37 -3.29 -10.71
C GLU A 331 -20.30 -3.89 -9.79
N LEU A 332 -19.80 -5.07 -10.14
CA LEU A 332 -18.72 -5.70 -9.40
C LEU A 332 -17.40 -5.02 -9.73
N SER A 333 -16.60 -4.74 -8.71
CA SER A 333 -15.24 -4.23 -8.90
C SER A 333 -14.35 -5.25 -9.63
N PRO A 334 -13.22 -4.81 -10.23
CA PRO A 334 -12.29 -5.72 -10.91
C PRO A 334 -11.71 -6.82 -10.01
N LEU A 335 -11.62 -6.58 -8.69
CA LEU A 335 -11.21 -7.61 -7.73
C LEU A 335 -12.31 -8.64 -7.55
N LEU A 336 -13.54 -8.20 -7.28
CA LEU A 336 -14.69 -9.08 -7.07
C LEU A 336 -14.93 -9.96 -8.32
N GLN A 337 -14.88 -9.37 -9.52
CA GLN A 337 -15.01 -10.09 -10.79
C GLN A 337 -13.96 -11.21 -10.99
N LYS A 338 -12.79 -11.11 -10.35
CA LYS A 338 -11.74 -12.15 -10.46
C LYS A 338 -11.94 -13.29 -9.47
N ILE A 339 -12.64 -13.05 -8.36
CA ILE A 339 -12.80 -14.01 -7.27
C ILE A 339 -14.19 -14.65 -7.22
N THR A 340 -15.17 -14.09 -7.93
CA THR A 340 -16.52 -14.65 -8.17
C THR A 340 -16.58 -15.35 -9.52
#